data_AF-A0A098TGK5-F1
#
_entry.id   AF-A0A098TGK5-F1
#
_cell.length_a   1.000
_cell.length_b   1.000
_cell.length_c   1.000
_cell.angle_alpha   90.00
_cell.angle_beta   90.00
_cell.angle_gamma   90.00
#
_symmetry.space_group_name_H-M   'P 1'
#
loop_
_entity.id
_entity.type
_entity.pdbx_description
1 polymer ?
#
loop_
_entity_poly.entity_id
_entity_poly.type
_entity_poly.pdbx_seq_one_letter_code
_entity_poly.pdbx_strand_id
1 'polypeptide(L)'
;MSEISRPVLRWHGGKWLLAPWIIGHFPSHRVYVEPYGGAGSVLLRKKRTYAEIYNDLDDEVVNLFRILRDKAAAERLRCLLELTPFARSEFEHVWDICEEPVERARRLIARSFMGFGSNAHSDMGRGHKTTGFRASSMRSGTTPARDWENYPAGLPAIVERLRGVIIERRPARQVMACHDSRETLHYVDPPYLPETRNRRNPHDPKHQYRHEMTVADHMDLLEALRSLSGMVVLSGYPSVLYDDALADWRRVERMALADGARERTEVLWINPHCAARLDARAGGAGSPLFAEAAQ
;
A
#
# COMPACT_ATOMS: atom_id res chain seq x y z
N MET A 1 -6.97 19.35 -10.55
CA MET A 1 -7.25 18.20 -9.66
C MET A 1 -6.59 18.51 -8.33
N SER A 2 -7.29 18.32 -7.20
CA SER A 2 -6.68 18.45 -5.88
C SER A 2 -5.52 17.46 -5.74
N GLU A 3 -4.38 17.92 -5.22
CA GLU A 3 -3.20 17.10 -5.05
C GLU A 3 -3.37 16.18 -3.83
N ILE A 4 -2.96 14.91 -3.96
CA ILE A 4 -2.98 13.97 -2.83
C ILE A 4 -1.72 14.18 -2.00
N SER A 5 -1.88 14.88 -0.88
CA SER A 5 -0.77 15.25 -0.01
C SER A 5 -0.45 14.19 1.06
N ARG A 6 -1.34 13.21 1.26
CA ARG A 6 -1.23 12.26 2.38
C ARG A 6 -1.77 10.86 2.07
N PRO A 7 -1.28 9.81 2.78
CA PRO A 7 -1.79 8.45 2.62
C PRO A 7 -3.20 8.31 3.22
N VAL A 8 -3.93 7.31 2.73
CA VAL A 8 -5.26 6.94 3.27
C VAL A 8 -5.16 6.43 4.70
N LEU A 9 -4.12 5.65 5.00
CA LEU A 9 -3.85 5.10 6.33
C LEU A 9 -2.36 5.27 6.67
N ARG A 10 -2.05 5.49 7.95
CA ARG A 10 -0.74 5.13 8.50
C ARG A 10 -0.67 3.61 8.56
N TRP A 11 0.16 3.04 7.69
CA TRP A 11 0.14 1.61 7.38
C TRP A 11 1.51 0.97 7.57
N HIS A 12 1.53 -0.23 8.14
CA HIS A 12 2.76 -0.99 8.33
C HIS A 12 3.36 -1.34 6.97
N GLY A 13 4.63 -1.04 6.77
CA GLY A 13 5.26 -1.17 5.45
C GLY A 13 4.75 -0.17 4.42
N GLY A 14 3.96 0.84 4.81
CA GLY A 14 3.41 1.83 3.89
C GLY A 14 4.50 2.57 3.11
N LYS A 15 4.51 2.38 1.79
CA LYS A 15 5.51 2.97 0.88
C LYS A 15 5.25 4.43 0.54
N TRP A 16 4.48 5.18 1.35
CA TRP A 16 4.11 6.55 1.00
C TRP A 16 5.32 7.41 0.67
N LEU A 17 6.35 7.43 1.53
CA LEU A 17 7.58 8.21 1.29
C LEU A 17 8.47 7.63 0.18
N LEU A 18 8.45 6.30 0.00
CA LEU A 18 9.27 5.60 -0.99
C LEU A 18 8.67 5.60 -2.39
N ALA A 19 7.35 5.81 -2.51
CA ALA A 19 6.61 5.72 -3.76
C ALA A 19 7.24 6.51 -4.92
N PRO A 20 7.75 7.75 -4.77
CA PRO A 20 8.39 8.45 -5.89
C PRO A 20 9.61 7.73 -6.46
N TRP A 21 10.41 7.09 -5.59
CA TRP A 21 11.55 6.29 -6.03
C TRP A 21 11.09 4.99 -6.69
N ILE A 22 10.11 4.30 -6.09
CA ILE A 22 9.55 3.07 -6.66
C ILE A 22 8.95 3.35 -8.05
N ILE A 23 8.14 4.40 -8.18
CA ILE A 23 7.53 4.86 -9.43
C ILE A 23 8.59 5.30 -10.45
N GLY A 24 9.75 5.78 -9.99
CA GLY A 24 10.90 6.08 -10.85
C GLY A 24 11.39 4.86 -11.66
N HIS A 25 11.12 3.65 -11.15
CA HIS A 25 11.41 2.37 -11.81
C HIS A 25 10.21 1.79 -12.56
N PHE A 26 9.14 2.56 -12.76
CA PHE A 26 7.98 2.11 -13.53
C PHE A 26 8.12 2.53 -15.00
N PRO A 27 8.18 1.57 -15.94
CA PRO A 27 8.15 1.88 -17.37
C PRO A 27 6.76 2.40 -17.77
N SER A 28 6.63 2.89 -19.00
CA SER A 28 5.28 3.18 -19.55
C SER A 28 4.47 1.88 -19.65
N HIS A 29 3.26 1.91 -19.10
CA HIS A 29 2.35 0.76 -19.03
C HIS A 29 0.91 1.21 -19.20
N ARG A 30 0.07 0.30 -19.70
CA ARG A 30 -1.35 0.56 -19.95
C ARG A 30 -2.21 0.07 -18.79
N VAL A 31 -1.87 -1.09 -18.24
CA VAL A 31 -2.57 -1.72 -17.11
C VAL A 31 -1.63 -1.73 -15.91
N TYR A 32 -2.15 -1.39 -14.73
CA TYR A 32 -1.42 -1.44 -13.48
C TYR A 32 -2.13 -2.38 -12.50
N VAL A 33 -1.38 -3.30 -11.90
CA VAL A 33 -1.88 -4.24 -10.89
C VAL A 33 -1.05 -4.08 -9.62
N GLU A 34 -1.71 -3.82 -8.49
CA GLU A 34 -1.11 -3.80 -7.16
C GLU A 34 -1.78 -4.92 -6.33
N PRO A 35 -1.23 -6.15 -6.35
CA PRO A 35 -1.88 -7.33 -5.80
C PRO A 35 -1.80 -7.42 -4.27
N TYR A 36 -0.88 -6.66 -3.67
CA TYR A 36 -0.71 -6.47 -2.22
C TYR A 36 -0.84 -4.98 -1.92
N GLY A 37 -2.08 -4.49 -1.93
CA GLY A 37 -2.38 -3.07 -1.97
C GLY A 37 -2.08 -2.32 -0.67
N GLY A 38 -2.34 -2.92 0.49
CA GLY A 38 -2.28 -2.23 1.77
C GLY A 38 -2.97 -0.86 1.71
N ALA A 39 -2.29 0.19 2.17
CA ALA A 39 -2.83 1.56 2.09
C ALA A 39 -2.77 2.21 0.69
N GLY A 40 -2.43 1.48 -0.37
CA GLY A 40 -2.44 1.95 -1.77
C GLY A 40 -1.47 3.10 -2.05
N SER A 41 -0.34 3.16 -1.32
CA SER A 41 0.58 4.30 -1.36
C SER A 41 1.16 4.56 -2.74
N VAL A 42 1.49 3.50 -3.48
CA VAL A 42 2.06 3.61 -4.82
C VAL A 42 0.98 3.93 -5.85
N LEU A 43 -0.15 3.20 -5.83
CA LEU A 43 -1.32 3.50 -6.64
C LEU A 43 -1.76 4.97 -6.56
N LEU A 44 -1.89 5.52 -5.35
CA LEU A 44 -2.37 6.89 -5.16
C LEU A 44 -1.40 7.94 -5.72
N ARG A 45 -0.10 7.66 -5.69
CA ARG A 45 0.95 8.59 -6.11
C ARG A 45 1.39 8.43 -7.56
N LYS A 46 1.20 7.27 -8.19
CA LYS A 46 1.53 7.08 -9.61
C LYS A 46 0.59 7.88 -10.50
N LYS A 47 1.08 8.24 -11.69
CA LYS A 47 0.24 8.78 -12.75
C LYS A 47 -0.82 7.74 -13.14
N ARG A 48 -2.07 8.19 -13.35
CA ARG A 48 -3.17 7.35 -13.81
C ARG A 48 -2.82 6.66 -15.14
N THR A 49 -3.17 5.39 -15.24
CA THR A 49 -3.09 4.58 -16.47
C THR A 49 -4.47 4.20 -16.98
N TYR A 50 -4.55 3.53 -18.14
CA TYR A 50 -5.82 3.16 -18.77
C TYR A 50 -6.67 2.27 -17.84
N ALA A 51 -6.05 1.27 -17.22
CA ALA A 51 -6.68 0.44 -16.19
C ALA A 51 -5.77 0.32 -14.97
N GLU A 52 -6.38 0.27 -13.79
CA GLU A 52 -5.70 0.14 -12.49
C GLU A 52 -6.50 -0.81 -11.61
N ILE A 53 -5.82 -1.82 -11.06
CA ILE A 53 -6.38 -2.87 -10.23
C ILE A 53 -5.69 -2.83 -8.87
N TYR A 54 -6.48 -2.59 -7.83
CA TYR A 54 -6.09 -2.71 -6.43
C TYR A 54 -6.61 -4.03 -5.88
N ASN A 55 -5.77 -4.77 -5.16
CA ASN A 55 -6.19 -5.97 -4.46
C ASN A 55 -5.51 -6.05 -3.09
N ASP A 56 -6.26 -6.53 -2.10
CA ASP A 56 -5.69 -6.97 -0.84
C ASP A 56 -6.53 -8.16 -0.31
N LEU A 57 -5.93 -9.02 0.51
CA LEU A 57 -6.68 -10.09 1.17
C LEU A 57 -7.44 -9.57 2.40
N ASP A 58 -6.97 -8.49 3.02
CA ASP A 58 -7.58 -7.93 4.22
C ASP A 58 -8.88 -7.17 3.91
N ASP A 59 -10.00 -7.76 4.31
CA ASP A 59 -11.33 -7.17 4.13
C ASP A 59 -11.49 -5.81 4.80
N GLU A 60 -10.76 -5.50 5.88
CA GLU A 60 -10.87 -4.19 6.53
C GLU A 60 -10.41 -3.06 5.59
N VAL A 61 -9.31 -3.30 4.89
CA VAL A 61 -8.76 -2.32 3.95
C VAL A 61 -9.56 -2.30 2.67
N VAL A 62 -9.93 -3.48 2.15
CA VAL A 62 -10.78 -3.56 0.95
C VAL A 62 -12.13 -2.87 1.21
N ASN A 63 -12.73 -3.05 2.38
CA ASN A 63 -13.93 -2.33 2.79
C ASN A 63 -13.71 -0.82 2.73
N LEU A 64 -12.63 -0.29 3.32
CA LEU A 64 -12.32 1.14 3.24
C LEU A 64 -12.22 1.64 1.79
N PHE A 65 -11.48 0.94 0.93
CA PHE A 65 -11.34 1.34 -0.48
C PHE A 65 -12.68 1.27 -1.23
N ARG A 66 -13.54 0.29 -0.92
CA ARG A 66 -14.92 0.22 -1.46
C ARG A 66 -15.76 1.41 -1.02
N ILE A 67 -15.72 1.78 0.27
CA ILE A 67 -16.43 2.96 0.79
C ILE A 67 -15.95 4.24 0.11
N LEU A 68 -14.63 4.39 -0.11
CA LEU A 68 -14.07 5.54 -0.82
C LEU A 68 -14.44 5.59 -2.32
N ARG A 69 -15.00 4.53 -2.89
CA ARG A 69 -15.51 4.52 -4.28
C ARG A 69 -16.99 4.87 -4.40
N ASP A 70 -17.75 4.72 -3.32
CA ASP A 70 -19.16 5.13 -3.27
C ASP A 70 -19.23 6.58 -2.78
N LYS A 71 -19.78 7.47 -3.63
CA LYS A 71 -19.81 8.91 -3.32
C LYS A 71 -20.60 9.22 -2.05
N ALA A 72 -21.73 8.55 -1.82
CA ALA A 72 -22.57 8.81 -0.66
C ALA A 72 -21.93 8.24 0.62
N ALA A 73 -21.38 7.03 0.55
CA ALA A 73 -20.69 6.41 1.67
C ALA A 73 -19.39 7.14 2.03
N ALA A 74 -18.62 7.59 1.04
CA ALA A 74 -17.40 8.39 1.25
C ALA A 74 -17.70 9.74 1.91
N GLU A 75 -18.78 10.41 1.49
CA GLU A 75 -19.19 11.67 2.12
C GLU A 75 -19.67 11.46 3.55
N ARG A 76 -20.47 10.41 3.80
CA ARG A 76 -20.87 10.03 5.15
C ARG A 76 -19.66 9.71 6.04
N LEU A 77 -18.68 8.97 5.51
CA LEU A 77 -17.43 8.68 6.20
C LEU A 77 -16.68 9.97 6.56
N ARG A 78 -16.56 10.91 5.61
CA ARG A 78 -15.92 12.22 5.82
C ARG A 78 -16.57 12.97 6.97
N CYS A 79 -17.90 13.12 6.95
CA CYS A 79 -18.63 13.80 8.03
C CYS A 79 -18.44 13.11 9.40
N LEU A 80 -18.47 11.78 9.43
CA LEU A 80 -18.23 11.04 10.68
C LEU A 80 -16.82 11.27 11.23
N LEU A 81 -15.81 11.34 10.36
CA LEU A 81 -14.43 11.59 10.77
C LEU A 81 -14.24 13.03 11.27
N GLU A 82 -14.89 14.02 10.65
CA GLU A 82 -14.90 15.42 11.10
C GLU A 82 -15.47 15.57 12.51
N LEU A 83 -16.50 14.78 12.84
CA LEU A 83 -17.16 14.81 14.15
C LEU A 83 -16.49 13.89 15.18
N THR A 84 -15.62 12.97 14.76
CA THR A 84 -14.96 12.02 15.67
C THR A 84 -13.88 12.76 16.48
N PRO A 85 -14.00 12.82 17.82
CA PRO A 85 -13.00 13.48 18.64
C PRO A 85 -11.72 12.64 18.72
N PHE A 86 -10.57 13.32 18.82
CA PHE A 86 -9.31 12.66 19.16
C PHE A 86 -9.28 12.33 20.67
N ALA A 87 -10.03 11.30 21.07
CA ALA A 87 -10.27 10.94 22.46
C ALA A 87 -9.79 9.52 22.79
N ARG A 88 -9.35 9.31 24.04
CA ARG A 88 -8.90 7.99 24.51
C ARG A 88 -10.04 6.98 24.54
N SER A 89 -11.21 7.36 25.07
CA SER A 89 -12.39 6.50 25.11
C SER A 89 -12.85 6.11 23.69
N GLU A 90 -12.77 7.03 22.74
CA GLU A 90 -13.03 6.73 21.33
C GLU A 90 -12.04 5.68 20.80
N PHE A 91 -10.75 5.86 21.06
CA PHE A 91 -9.72 4.89 20.67
C PHE A 91 -9.87 3.52 21.36
N GLU A 92 -10.51 3.45 22.53
CA GLU A 92 -10.83 2.18 23.18
C GLU A 92 -12.01 1.48 22.50
N HIS A 93 -13.04 2.22 22.08
CA HIS A 93 -14.24 1.68 21.42
C HIS A 93 -14.05 1.28 19.96
N VAL A 94 -13.08 1.86 19.22
CA VAL A 94 -12.85 1.50 17.81
C VAL A 94 -12.40 0.06 17.60
N TRP A 95 -12.05 -0.66 18.68
CA TRP A 95 -11.72 -2.09 18.68
C TRP A 95 -12.92 -3.02 18.87
N ASP A 96 -14.08 -2.48 19.25
CA ASP A 96 -15.29 -3.27 19.34
C ASP A 96 -15.73 -3.76 17.95
N ILE A 97 -16.41 -4.90 17.92
CA ILE A 97 -16.95 -5.48 16.69
C ILE A 97 -18.04 -4.55 16.15
N CYS A 98 -17.98 -4.28 14.85
CA CYS A 98 -19.00 -3.55 14.12
C CYS A 98 -19.11 -4.14 12.72
N GLU A 99 -20.35 -4.32 12.25
CA GLU A 99 -20.62 -4.85 10.90
C GLU A 99 -20.96 -3.75 9.89
N GLU A 100 -21.30 -2.54 10.36
CA GLU A 100 -21.69 -1.44 9.49
C GLU A 100 -20.47 -0.96 8.67
N PRO A 101 -20.51 -1.01 7.32
CA PRO A 101 -19.33 -0.81 6.49
C PRO A 101 -18.63 0.56 6.63
N VAL A 102 -19.40 1.64 6.79
CA VAL A 102 -18.85 3.00 6.92
C VAL A 102 -18.19 3.17 8.28
N GLU A 103 -18.81 2.65 9.34
CA GLU A 103 -18.29 2.67 10.70
C GLU A 103 -17.03 1.80 10.82
N ARG A 104 -16.99 0.63 10.18
CA ARG A 104 -15.77 -0.18 10.06
C ARG A 104 -14.62 0.61 9.43
N ALA A 105 -14.89 1.33 8.36
CA ALA A 105 -13.90 2.20 7.69
C ALA A 105 -13.44 3.34 8.63
N ARG A 106 -14.38 4.01 9.31
CA ARG A 106 -14.08 5.06 10.30
C ARG A 106 -13.19 4.54 11.43
N ARG A 107 -13.52 3.37 12.00
CA ARG A 107 -12.75 2.71 13.06
C ARG A 107 -11.36 2.30 12.58
N LEU A 108 -11.21 1.81 11.36
CA LEU A 108 -9.88 1.50 10.78
C LEU A 108 -9.00 2.75 10.69
N ILE A 109 -9.56 3.86 10.20
CA ILE A 109 -8.87 5.15 10.12
C ILE A 109 -8.51 5.65 11.53
N ALA A 110 -9.46 5.64 12.47
CA ALA A 110 -9.20 6.04 13.86
C ALA A 110 -8.08 5.21 14.50
N ARG A 111 -8.10 3.88 14.37
CA ARG A 111 -7.02 3.00 14.84
C ARG A 111 -5.66 3.39 14.26
N SER A 112 -5.62 3.71 12.96
CA SER A 112 -4.41 4.08 12.22
C SER A 112 -3.81 5.42 12.66
N PHE A 113 -4.63 6.43 12.92
CA PHE A 113 -4.14 7.77 13.27
C PHE A 113 -3.97 8.00 14.78
N MET A 114 -4.88 7.46 15.60
CA MET A 114 -4.86 7.62 17.05
C MET A 114 -3.88 6.68 17.76
N GLY A 115 -3.58 5.51 17.19
CA GLY A 115 -2.64 4.53 17.73
C GLY A 115 -1.17 4.85 17.44
N PHE A 116 -0.25 4.46 18.33
CA PHE A 116 1.20 4.63 18.08
C PHE A 116 1.69 3.80 16.88
N GLY A 117 1.21 2.56 16.75
CA GLY A 117 1.64 1.61 15.74
C GLY A 117 0.96 1.80 14.38
N SER A 118 1.62 1.31 13.34
CA SER A 118 1.16 1.32 11.95
C SER A 118 0.35 0.07 11.56
N ASN A 119 0.14 -0.85 12.50
CA ASN A 119 -0.55 -2.14 12.29
C ASN A 119 -2.03 -2.10 12.70
N ALA A 120 -2.74 -1.02 12.39
CA ALA A 120 -4.14 -0.84 12.81
C ALA A 120 -5.10 -1.98 12.38
N HIS A 121 -4.69 -2.80 11.41
CA HIS A 121 -5.44 -3.91 10.85
C HIS A 121 -5.14 -5.28 11.48
N SER A 122 -4.04 -5.44 12.23
CA SER A 122 -3.46 -6.76 12.46
C SER A 122 -4.16 -7.64 13.50
N ASP A 123 -5.11 -7.13 14.30
CA ASP A 123 -5.81 -7.94 15.30
C ASP A 123 -7.12 -7.28 15.78
N MET A 124 -8.21 -8.05 15.89
CA MET A 124 -9.52 -7.58 16.39
C MET A 124 -10.00 -8.50 17.51
N GLY A 125 -9.85 -8.06 18.76
CA GLY A 125 -10.35 -8.79 19.93
C GLY A 125 -10.25 -8.00 21.22
N ARG A 126 -11.21 -8.21 22.14
CA ARG A 126 -11.15 -7.68 23.51
C ARG A 126 -9.93 -8.26 24.23
N GLY A 127 -9.10 -7.39 24.82
CA GLY A 127 -7.83 -7.77 25.46
C GLY A 127 -6.58 -7.51 24.61
N HIS A 128 -6.73 -6.89 23.43
CA HIS A 128 -5.61 -6.46 22.60
C HIS A 128 -4.63 -5.57 23.38
N LYS A 129 -3.33 -5.88 23.29
CA LYS A 129 -2.27 -4.95 23.69
C LYS A 129 -2.22 -3.83 22.65
N THR A 130 -3.09 -2.84 22.82
CA THR A 130 -3.09 -1.65 21.96
C THR A 130 -1.68 -1.09 21.88
N THR A 131 -1.31 -0.57 20.71
CA THR A 131 -0.02 0.15 20.58
C THR A 131 0.06 1.37 21.50
N GLY A 132 -1.08 1.76 22.11
CA GLY A 132 -1.30 2.90 22.98
C GLY A 132 -1.92 4.07 22.23
N PHE A 133 -2.63 4.92 22.95
CA PHE A 133 -3.22 6.16 22.42
C PHE A 133 -2.19 7.29 22.36
N ARG A 134 -2.04 7.94 21.19
CA ARG A 134 -1.08 9.03 20.92
C ARG A 134 -1.49 10.37 21.56
N ALA A 135 -1.60 10.42 22.89
CA ALA A 135 -1.99 11.64 23.63
C ALA A 135 -0.86 12.66 23.84
N SER A 136 0.39 12.33 23.51
CA SER A 136 1.52 13.21 23.83
C SER A 136 1.58 14.43 22.92
N SER A 137 1.58 15.62 23.54
CA SER A 137 1.77 16.92 22.88
C SER A 137 3.17 17.51 23.09
N MET A 138 4.09 16.75 23.70
CA MET A 138 5.42 17.24 24.11
C MET A 138 6.48 17.17 23.01
N ARG A 139 6.15 16.63 21.84
CA ARG A 139 7.08 16.55 20.70
C ARG A 139 6.94 17.78 19.81
N SER A 140 8.05 18.26 19.28
CA SER A 140 8.04 19.30 18.23
C SER A 140 7.41 18.76 16.94
N GLY A 141 6.68 19.62 16.22
CA GLY A 141 5.95 19.27 15.00
C GLY A 141 4.43 19.21 15.16
N THR A 142 3.73 18.67 14.16
CA THR A 142 2.27 18.52 14.19
C THR A 142 1.85 17.52 15.26
N THR A 143 0.99 17.94 16.19
CA THR A 143 0.47 17.04 17.23
C THR A 143 -0.44 15.97 16.60
N PRO A 144 -0.56 14.78 17.19
CA PRO A 144 -1.47 13.74 16.68
C PRO A 144 -2.92 14.21 16.51
N ALA A 145 -3.40 15.07 17.42
CA ALA A 145 -4.74 15.66 17.32
C ALA A 145 -4.87 16.65 16.14
N ARG A 146 -3.86 17.49 15.89
CA ARG A 146 -3.85 18.36 14.69
C ARG A 146 -3.72 17.55 13.40
N ASP A 147 -2.98 16.45 13.43
CA ASP A 147 -2.85 15.55 12.29
C ASP A 147 -4.22 14.93 11.90
N TRP A 148 -4.99 14.53 12.93
CA TRP A 148 -6.36 14.04 12.83
C TRP A 148 -7.35 15.10 12.32
N GLU A 149 -7.32 16.31 12.88
CA GLU A 149 -8.16 17.44 12.45
C GLU A 149 -8.05 17.70 10.95
N ASN A 150 -6.83 17.60 10.39
CA ASN A 150 -6.57 17.84 8.98
C ASN A 150 -6.84 16.62 8.07
N TYR A 151 -7.19 15.45 8.62
CA TYR A 151 -7.36 14.22 7.84
C TYR A 151 -8.59 14.26 6.91
N PRO A 152 -9.80 14.60 7.38
CA PRO A 152 -11.01 14.54 6.54
C PRO A 152 -10.92 15.38 5.27
N ALA A 153 -10.24 16.53 5.33
CA ALA A 153 -10.03 17.43 4.19
C ALA A 153 -9.23 16.79 3.04
N GLY A 154 -8.44 15.74 3.31
CA GLY A 154 -7.69 15.02 2.28
C GLY A 154 -8.51 13.97 1.51
N LEU A 155 -9.64 13.51 2.06
CA LEU A 155 -10.43 12.43 1.46
C LEU A 155 -10.98 12.74 0.07
N PRO A 156 -11.49 13.94 -0.24
CA PRO A 156 -12.03 14.23 -1.58
C PRO A 156 -11.04 13.98 -2.72
N ALA A 157 -9.75 14.34 -2.53
CA ALA A 157 -8.71 14.11 -3.54
C ALA A 157 -8.44 12.61 -3.75
N ILE A 158 -8.43 11.84 -2.66
CA ILE A 158 -8.26 10.38 -2.68
C ILE A 158 -9.45 9.72 -3.39
N VAL A 159 -10.68 10.10 -3.05
CA VAL A 159 -11.91 9.57 -3.66
C VAL A 159 -11.88 9.77 -5.17
N GLU A 160 -11.55 10.99 -5.62
CA GLU A 160 -11.40 11.29 -7.05
C GLU A 160 -10.26 10.48 -7.70
N ARG A 161 -9.12 10.30 -7.03
CA ARG A 161 -8.02 9.47 -7.53
C ARG A 161 -8.41 8.00 -7.68
N LEU A 162 -9.24 7.48 -6.78
CA LEU A 162 -9.68 6.09 -6.83
C LEU A 162 -10.77 5.86 -7.89
N ARG A 163 -11.35 6.91 -8.49
CA ARG A 163 -12.30 6.75 -9.60
C ARG A 163 -11.72 5.91 -10.72
N GLY A 164 -12.49 4.93 -11.21
CA GLY A 164 -12.06 4.02 -12.26
C GLY A 164 -11.02 2.95 -11.85
N VAL A 165 -10.63 2.88 -10.57
CA VAL A 165 -9.82 1.78 -10.06
C VAL A 165 -10.73 0.59 -9.74
N ILE A 166 -10.34 -0.60 -10.20
CA ILE A 166 -10.98 -1.88 -9.86
C ILE A 166 -10.45 -2.33 -8.48
N ILE A 167 -11.35 -2.73 -7.58
CA ILE A 167 -10.99 -3.18 -6.23
C ILE A 167 -11.39 -4.64 -6.05
N GLU A 168 -10.39 -5.49 -5.85
CA GLU A 168 -10.51 -6.94 -5.68
C GLU A 168 -10.19 -7.37 -4.25
N ARG A 169 -10.69 -8.58 -3.89
CA ARG A 169 -10.35 -9.28 -2.64
C ARG A 169 -10.09 -10.76 -2.93
N ARG A 170 -9.01 -11.04 -3.65
CA ARG A 170 -8.69 -12.37 -4.18
C ARG A 170 -7.23 -12.73 -3.92
N PRO A 171 -6.86 -14.02 -4.01
CA PRO A 171 -5.46 -14.42 -3.96
C PRO A 171 -4.64 -13.67 -5.01
N ALA A 172 -3.53 -13.04 -4.59
CA ALA A 172 -2.69 -12.17 -5.41
C ALA A 172 -2.33 -12.79 -6.78
N ARG A 173 -1.97 -14.08 -6.78
CA ARG A 173 -1.64 -14.84 -8.00
C ARG A 173 -2.78 -14.85 -9.02
N GLN A 174 -4.02 -15.01 -8.56
CA GLN A 174 -5.18 -15.04 -9.45
C GLN A 174 -5.42 -13.67 -10.09
N VAL A 175 -5.28 -12.59 -9.31
CA VAL A 175 -5.46 -11.22 -9.81
C VAL A 175 -4.40 -10.88 -10.84
N MET A 176 -3.13 -11.18 -10.54
CA MET A 176 -2.03 -10.98 -11.50
C MET A 176 -2.29 -11.75 -12.80
N ALA A 177 -2.61 -13.05 -12.71
CA ALA A 177 -2.87 -13.88 -13.89
C ALA A 177 -4.06 -13.39 -14.74
N CYS A 178 -5.15 -12.91 -14.12
CA CYS A 178 -6.33 -12.41 -14.85
C CYS A 178 -6.05 -11.14 -15.66
N HIS A 179 -5.07 -10.33 -15.25
CA HIS A 179 -4.74 -9.06 -15.86
C HIS A 179 -3.38 -9.05 -16.57
N ASP A 180 -2.73 -10.21 -16.67
CA ASP A 180 -1.38 -10.29 -17.22
C ASP A 180 -1.35 -10.06 -18.73
N SER A 181 -0.42 -9.22 -19.16
CA SER A 181 -0.15 -8.93 -20.57
C SER A 181 1.20 -8.21 -20.69
N ARG A 182 1.76 -8.14 -21.90
CA ARG A 182 2.99 -7.36 -22.16
C ARG A 182 2.85 -5.86 -21.90
N GLU A 183 1.63 -5.35 -21.72
CA GLU A 183 1.34 -3.94 -21.40
C GLU A 183 1.00 -3.72 -19.91
N THR A 184 0.99 -4.80 -19.12
CA THR A 184 0.66 -4.77 -17.69
C THR A 184 1.94 -4.60 -16.86
N LEU A 185 1.89 -3.67 -15.91
CA LEU A 185 2.85 -3.55 -14.84
C LEU A 185 2.24 -4.08 -13.54
N HIS A 186 2.89 -5.07 -12.95
CA HIS A 186 2.57 -5.60 -11.63
C HIS A 186 3.56 -5.03 -10.61
N TYR A 187 3.06 -4.24 -9.67
CA TYR A 187 3.87 -3.77 -8.53
C TYR A 187 3.54 -4.60 -7.30
N VAL A 188 4.50 -5.37 -6.82
CA VAL A 188 4.27 -6.44 -5.84
C VAL A 188 5.04 -6.10 -4.56
N ASP A 189 4.33 -5.88 -3.46
CA ASP A 189 4.93 -5.56 -2.14
C ASP A 189 4.34 -6.50 -1.07
N PRO A 190 4.75 -7.79 -1.08
CA PRO A 190 4.16 -8.79 -0.21
C PRO A 190 4.56 -8.57 1.26
N PRO A 191 3.84 -9.15 2.22
CA PRO A 191 4.34 -9.35 3.58
C PRO A 191 5.75 -9.94 3.54
N TYR A 192 6.73 -9.25 4.14
CA TYR A 192 8.14 -9.67 4.01
C TYR A 192 8.46 -10.96 4.75
N LEU A 193 9.47 -11.67 4.24
CA LEU A 193 9.97 -12.92 4.80
C LEU A 193 10.16 -12.81 6.32
N PRO A 194 9.65 -13.78 7.11
CA PRO A 194 9.70 -13.73 8.57
C PRO A 194 11.11 -13.49 9.14
N GLU A 195 12.14 -14.02 8.48
CA GLU A 195 13.55 -13.93 8.88
C GLU A 195 14.15 -12.54 8.69
N THR A 196 13.65 -11.77 7.72
CA THR A 196 14.10 -10.39 7.45
C THR A 196 13.47 -9.38 8.42
N ARG A 197 12.42 -9.80 9.13
CA ARG A 197 11.75 -9.01 10.16
C ARG A 197 12.53 -9.20 11.47
N ASN A 198 12.99 -8.10 12.07
CA ASN A 198 13.75 -8.16 13.32
C ASN A 198 12.89 -8.77 14.43
N ARG A 199 13.03 -10.07 14.68
CA ARG A 199 12.50 -10.78 15.86
C ARG A 199 13.32 -10.37 17.10
N ARG A 200 13.10 -9.17 17.62
CA ARG A 200 13.61 -8.84 18.97
C ARG A 200 12.78 -9.48 20.08
N ASN A 201 11.57 -9.96 19.78
CA ASN A 201 10.79 -10.80 20.68
C ASN A 201 9.75 -11.61 19.85
N PRO A 202 9.74 -12.95 19.91
CA PRO A 202 8.70 -13.79 19.30
C PRO A 202 7.27 -13.46 19.78
N HIS A 203 7.16 -12.73 20.90
CA HIS A 203 5.92 -12.24 21.48
C HIS A 203 5.69 -10.73 21.30
N ASP A 204 6.35 -10.07 20.33
CA ASP A 204 6.02 -8.68 19.98
C ASP A 204 4.98 -8.64 18.83
N PRO A 205 3.67 -8.48 19.14
CA PRO A 205 2.61 -8.39 18.13
C PRO A 205 2.70 -7.13 17.25
N LYS A 206 3.68 -6.24 17.47
CA LYS A 206 3.82 -4.96 16.75
C LYS A 206 4.33 -5.08 15.31
N HIS A 207 4.56 -6.28 14.79
CA HIS A 207 5.07 -6.50 13.43
C HIS A 207 4.36 -7.67 12.75
N GLN A 208 3.03 -7.71 12.73
CA GLN A 208 2.30 -8.80 12.07
C GLN A 208 1.34 -8.23 11.04
N TYR A 209 1.36 -8.79 9.83
CA TYR A 209 0.26 -8.60 8.88
C TYR A 209 -0.84 -9.58 9.27
N ARG A 210 -2.11 -9.25 9.03
CA ARG A 210 -3.22 -10.18 9.30
C ARG A 210 -3.07 -11.50 8.53
N HIS A 211 -2.55 -11.40 7.31
CA HIS A 211 -2.23 -12.52 6.46
C HIS A 211 -0.71 -12.57 6.27
N GLU A 212 -0.03 -13.40 7.06
CA GLU A 212 1.41 -13.64 6.88
C GLU A 212 1.68 -14.66 5.77
N MET A 213 2.90 -14.61 5.23
CA MET A 213 3.37 -15.56 4.21
C MET A 213 4.45 -16.46 4.81
N THR A 214 4.33 -17.76 4.58
CA THR A 214 5.37 -18.73 4.87
C THR A 214 6.46 -18.69 3.81
N VAL A 215 7.62 -19.30 4.08
CA VAL A 215 8.69 -19.45 3.08
C VAL A 215 8.18 -20.16 1.82
N ALA A 216 7.31 -21.17 1.96
CA ALA A 216 6.69 -21.85 0.83
C ALA A 216 5.79 -20.90 0.01
N ASP A 217 4.98 -20.07 0.67
CA ASP A 217 4.16 -19.06 -0.03
C ASP A 217 5.02 -18.06 -0.80
N HIS A 218 6.19 -17.71 -0.26
CA HIS A 218 7.17 -16.86 -0.95
C HIS A 218 7.76 -17.55 -2.18
N MET A 219 8.11 -18.83 -2.09
CA MET A 219 8.59 -19.61 -3.24
C MET A 219 7.53 -19.69 -4.34
N ASP A 220 6.28 -19.99 -3.96
CA ASP A 220 5.14 -20.03 -4.88
C ASP A 220 4.87 -18.66 -5.54
N LEU A 221 5.02 -17.58 -4.77
CA LEU A 221 4.94 -16.22 -5.31
C LEU A 221 6.03 -15.98 -6.34
N LEU A 222 7.30 -16.29 -6.02
CA LEU A 222 8.42 -16.08 -6.93
C LEU A 222 8.24 -16.87 -8.23
N GLU A 223 7.80 -18.14 -8.17
CA GLU A 223 7.47 -18.93 -9.36
C GLU A 223 6.37 -18.27 -10.18
N ALA A 224 5.30 -17.81 -9.53
CA ALA A 224 4.21 -17.12 -10.20
C ALA A 224 4.69 -15.83 -10.89
N LEU A 225 5.53 -15.03 -10.23
CA LEU A 225 6.07 -13.80 -10.81
C LEU A 225 6.94 -14.06 -12.04
N ARG A 226 7.71 -15.15 -12.04
CA ARG A 226 8.52 -15.56 -13.19
C ARG A 226 7.67 -16.06 -14.36
N SER A 227 6.46 -16.53 -14.11
CA SER A 227 5.53 -16.99 -15.17
C SER A 227 4.78 -15.85 -15.88
N LEU A 228 4.82 -14.62 -15.36
CA LEU A 228 4.11 -13.48 -15.94
C LEU A 228 4.79 -13.01 -17.23
N SER A 229 3.98 -12.75 -18.25
CA SER A 229 4.39 -12.09 -19.50
C SER A 229 4.55 -10.58 -19.33
N GLY A 230 3.96 -10.00 -18.29
CA GLY A 230 4.02 -8.58 -17.99
C GLY A 230 5.32 -8.11 -17.35
N MET A 231 5.34 -6.81 -17.08
CA MET A 231 6.43 -6.15 -16.36
C MET A 231 6.20 -6.31 -14.86
N VAL A 232 7.24 -6.63 -14.10
CA VAL A 232 7.14 -6.83 -12.66
C VAL A 232 8.18 -5.98 -11.94
N VAL A 233 7.73 -5.30 -10.89
CA VAL A 233 8.58 -4.64 -9.90
C VAL A 233 8.19 -5.18 -8.52
N LEU A 234 9.08 -5.95 -7.90
CA LEU A 234 8.89 -6.57 -6.60
C LEU A 234 9.66 -5.77 -5.53
N SER A 235 9.00 -5.36 -4.46
CA SER A 235 9.60 -4.73 -3.28
C SER A 235 9.88 -5.73 -2.17
N GLY A 236 10.98 -5.52 -1.44
CA GLY A 236 11.33 -6.33 -0.27
C GLY A 236 12.60 -5.88 0.43
N TYR A 237 13.08 -6.70 1.36
CA TYR A 237 14.37 -6.55 2.03
C TYR A 237 15.38 -7.56 1.47
N PRO A 238 16.70 -7.30 1.57
CA PRO A 238 17.73 -8.23 1.13
C PRO A 238 17.48 -9.63 1.70
N SER A 239 17.49 -10.63 0.83
CA SER A 239 17.18 -12.01 1.18
C SER A 239 17.85 -12.94 0.18
N VAL A 240 18.60 -13.92 0.69
CA VAL A 240 19.26 -14.95 -0.12
C VAL A 240 18.23 -15.68 -0.99
N LEU A 241 17.05 -16.01 -0.45
CA LEU A 241 15.99 -16.67 -1.21
C LEU A 241 15.56 -15.88 -2.45
N TYR A 242 15.41 -14.56 -2.31
CA TYR A 242 14.96 -13.71 -3.41
C TYR A 242 16.11 -13.44 -4.39
N ASP A 243 17.31 -13.21 -3.87
CA ASP A 243 18.50 -12.93 -4.68
C ASP A 243 18.89 -14.16 -5.53
N ASP A 244 18.75 -15.38 -5.00
CA ASP A 244 18.96 -16.62 -5.76
C ASP A 244 17.86 -16.86 -6.80
N ALA A 245 16.60 -16.71 -6.42
CA ALA A 245 15.46 -16.99 -7.30
C ALA A 245 15.29 -15.95 -8.43
N LEU A 246 15.79 -14.73 -8.22
CA LEU A 246 15.67 -13.59 -9.13
C LEU A 246 17.05 -13.08 -9.58
N ALA A 247 18.05 -13.97 -9.66
CA ALA A 247 19.42 -13.62 -10.01
C ALA A 247 19.56 -12.95 -11.41
N ASP A 248 18.63 -13.24 -12.32
CA ASP A 248 18.53 -12.65 -13.66
C ASP A 248 17.73 -11.34 -13.70
N TRP A 249 17.17 -10.90 -12.58
CA TRP A 249 16.41 -9.65 -12.47
C TRP A 249 17.32 -8.49 -12.08
N ARG A 250 17.01 -7.30 -12.57
CA ARG A 250 17.72 -6.09 -12.17
C ARG A 250 17.38 -5.76 -10.72
N ARG A 251 18.40 -5.69 -9.88
CA ARG A 251 18.28 -5.38 -8.45
C ARG A 251 18.71 -3.93 -8.18
N VAL A 252 17.87 -3.16 -7.53
CA VAL A 252 18.17 -1.78 -7.10
C VAL A 252 17.88 -1.60 -5.63
N GLU A 253 18.74 -0.87 -4.93
CA GLU A 253 18.61 -0.65 -3.49
C GLU A 253 18.40 0.82 -3.15
N ARG A 254 17.77 1.06 -2.01
CA ARG A 254 17.72 2.38 -1.38
C ARG A 254 17.72 2.25 0.13
N MET A 255 18.59 3.03 0.78
CA MET A 255 18.51 3.21 2.22
C MET A 255 17.24 4.01 2.57
N ALA A 256 16.43 3.44 3.46
CA ALA A 256 15.19 4.03 3.95
C ALA A 256 15.17 3.99 5.48
N LEU A 257 14.52 4.99 6.08
CA LEU A 257 14.22 4.96 7.51
C LEU A 257 12.88 4.25 7.71
N ALA A 258 12.90 3.11 8.40
CA ALA A 258 11.68 2.42 8.84
C ALA A 258 11.13 3.03 10.14
N ASP A 259 9.93 2.59 10.53
CA ASP A 259 9.30 2.98 11.80
C ASP A 259 10.29 2.86 12.97
N GLY A 260 10.45 3.96 13.73
CA GLY A 260 11.43 4.07 14.80
C GLY A 260 12.82 4.55 14.40
N ALA A 261 12.96 5.18 13.21
CA ALA A 261 14.21 5.78 12.71
C ALA A 261 15.37 4.78 12.56
N ARG A 262 15.03 3.53 12.22
CA ARG A 262 16.02 2.49 11.95
C ARG A 262 16.30 2.42 10.45
N GLU A 263 17.58 2.40 10.09
CA GLU A 263 18.00 2.20 8.71
C GLU A 263 17.61 0.80 8.25
N ARG A 264 16.92 0.74 7.12
CA ARG A 264 16.60 -0.49 6.38
C ARG A 264 17.00 -0.28 4.93
N THR A 265 17.57 -1.30 4.33
CA THR A 265 17.82 -1.32 2.89
C THR A 265 16.57 -1.88 2.21
N GLU A 266 15.88 -1.04 1.46
CA GLU A 266 14.77 -1.46 0.60
C GLU A 266 15.34 -1.91 -0.74
N VAL A 267 14.86 -3.03 -1.26
CA VAL A 267 15.30 -3.62 -2.52
C VAL A 267 14.12 -3.68 -3.48
N LEU A 268 14.35 -3.31 -4.74
CA LEU A 268 13.45 -3.68 -5.83
C LEU A 268 14.14 -4.70 -6.73
N TRP A 269 13.43 -5.79 -7.05
CA TRP A 269 13.78 -6.67 -8.15
C TRP A 269 12.86 -6.36 -9.33
N ILE A 270 13.48 -6.08 -10.47
CA ILE A 270 12.83 -5.61 -11.69
C ILE A 270 13.05 -6.67 -12.77
N ASN A 271 11.97 -7.25 -13.29
CA ASN A 271 12.08 -8.34 -14.25
C ASN A 271 12.69 -7.88 -15.59
N PRO A 272 13.25 -8.80 -16.41
CA PRO A 272 13.87 -8.45 -17.69
C PRO A 272 12.95 -7.67 -18.64
N HIS A 273 11.64 -7.96 -18.65
CA HIS A 273 10.66 -7.23 -19.46
C HIS A 273 10.53 -5.76 -19.05
N CYS A 274 10.47 -5.50 -17.74
CA CYS A 274 10.41 -4.16 -17.17
C CYS A 274 11.72 -3.40 -17.41
N ALA A 275 12.85 -4.04 -17.13
CA ALA A 275 14.18 -3.49 -17.32
C ALA A 275 14.42 -3.07 -18.79
N ALA A 276 14.13 -3.96 -19.75
CA ALA A 276 14.26 -3.66 -21.17
C ALA A 276 13.40 -2.46 -21.61
N ARG A 277 12.19 -2.32 -21.05
CA ARG A 277 11.30 -1.19 -21.36
C ARG A 277 11.80 0.13 -20.76
N LEU A 278 12.38 0.10 -19.57
CA LEU A 278 13.02 1.27 -18.95
C LEU A 278 14.23 1.72 -19.79
N ASP A 279 15.06 0.78 -20.24
CA ASP A 279 16.26 1.07 -21.01
C ASP A 279 15.93 1.63 -22.40
N ALA A 280 14.92 1.07 -23.08
CA ALA A 280 14.44 1.57 -24.37
C ALA A 280 13.99 3.04 -24.30
N ARG A 281 13.43 3.46 -23.15
CA ARG A 281 13.04 4.85 -22.89
C ARG A 281 14.26 5.75 -22.65
N ALA A 282 15.26 5.27 -21.92
CA ALA A 282 16.48 6.02 -21.63
C ALA A 282 17.36 6.22 -22.88
N GLY A 283 17.37 5.23 -23.80
CA GLY A 283 18.13 5.26 -25.04
C GLY A 283 17.54 6.07 -26.19
N GLY A 284 16.42 6.77 -26.01
CA GLY A 284 15.91 7.72 -27.02
C GLY A 284 14.99 7.13 -28.10
N ALA A 285 14.36 5.98 -27.90
CA ALA A 285 13.23 5.57 -28.74
C ALA A 285 11.95 6.31 -28.31
N GLY A 286 11.91 7.63 -28.54
CA GLY A 286 10.67 8.38 -28.50
C GLY A 286 9.74 7.87 -29.59
N SER A 287 8.69 7.12 -29.22
CA SER A 287 7.52 6.99 -30.10
C SER A 287 6.59 8.16 -29.81
N PRO A 288 6.39 9.11 -30.74
CA PRO A 288 5.29 10.05 -30.65
C PRO A 288 4.03 9.28 -31.03
N LEU A 289 3.24 8.86 -30.04
CA LEU A 289 1.95 8.19 -30.29
C LEU A 289 0.76 9.16 -30.37
N PHE A 290 1.02 10.47 -30.43
CA PHE A 290 0.01 11.49 -30.75
C PHE A 290 0.66 12.68 -31.46
N ALA A 291 0.83 12.58 -32.78
CA ALA A 291 0.86 13.73 -33.66
C ALA A 291 -0.04 13.39 -34.85
N GLU A 292 -0.87 14.36 -35.24
CA GLU A 292 -1.81 14.35 -36.37
C GLU A 292 -3.19 13.74 -36.11
N ALA A 293 -4.06 14.55 -35.51
CA ALA A 293 -5.43 14.73 -36.00
C ALA A 293 -5.84 16.20 -35.80
N ALA A 294 -5.39 17.05 -36.73
CA ALA A 294 -5.92 18.38 -36.94
C ALA A 294 -5.95 18.63 -38.46
N GLN A 295 -7.08 18.30 -39.06
CA GLN A 295 -7.70 18.97 -40.20
C GLN A 295 -9.17 18.56 -40.24
#